data_AF-A0A945VZZ3-F1
#
_entry.id   AF-A0A945VZZ3-F1
#
_cell.length_a   1.000
_cell.length_b   1.000
_cell.length_c   1.000
_cell.angle_alpha   90.00
_cell.angle_beta   90.00
_cell.angle_gamma   90.00
#
_symmetry.space_group_name_H-M   'P 1'
#
loop_
_entity.id
_entity.type
_entity.pdbx_description
1 polymer ?
#
loop_
_entity_poly.entity_id
_entity_poly.type
_entity_poly.pdbx_seq_one_letter_code
_entity_poly.pdbx_strand_id
1 'polypeptide(L)'
;LRKKNIYPIWGKPLLHWSIKAALDSKKVDAVWVTTEDDEIAEVAVESGANLFKRNPKFSDDNTYKMVAIRNCFNSIEFSGSAVVSLQANSPEITGDILDEAIDTFFKYDRNELISVDKNLMMNAAFRIMRPWYVNQKELSTKTGVFVCDVHDIHTIDDIKLIEGRTQR
;
A
#
# COMPACT_ATOMS: atom_id res chain seq x y z
N LEU A 1 16.66 -1.10 -7.28
CA LEU A 1 16.50 -2.54 -7.58
C LEU A 1 15.55 -2.73 -8.76
N ARG A 2 15.95 -3.45 -9.82
CA ARG A 2 15.03 -3.85 -10.91
C ARG A 2 14.11 -4.95 -10.35
N LYS A 3 12.79 -4.84 -10.55
CA LYS A 3 11.77 -5.77 -10.02
C LYS A 3 11.76 -5.92 -8.48
N LYS A 4 11.93 -4.81 -7.75
CA LYS A 4 12.00 -4.81 -6.27
C LYS A 4 10.81 -5.50 -5.58
N ASN A 5 9.60 -5.39 -6.15
CA ASN A 5 8.37 -5.89 -5.51
C ASN A 5 8.29 -7.43 -5.48
N ILE A 6 9.02 -8.13 -6.34
CA ILE A 6 9.08 -9.60 -6.32
C ILE A 6 10.40 -10.12 -5.73
N TYR A 7 11.26 -9.22 -5.25
CA TYR A 7 12.50 -9.62 -4.62
C TYR A 7 12.19 -10.40 -3.32
N PRO A 8 12.82 -11.56 -3.09
CA PRO A 8 12.53 -12.37 -1.92
C PRO A 8 13.06 -11.72 -0.64
N ILE A 9 12.24 -11.69 0.40
CA ILE A 9 12.62 -11.34 1.77
C ILE A 9 11.87 -12.25 2.74
N TRP A 10 12.55 -12.75 3.78
CA TRP A 10 11.98 -13.73 4.72
C TRP A 10 11.33 -14.96 4.03
N GLY A 11 11.88 -15.38 2.89
CA GLY A 11 11.41 -16.54 2.13
C GLY A 11 10.19 -16.31 1.22
N LYS A 12 9.67 -15.08 1.11
CA LYS A 12 8.56 -14.72 0.20
C LYS A 12 8.84 -13.44 -0.57
N PRO A 13 8.21 -13.22 -1.76
CA PRO A 13 8.36 -11.98 -2.50
C PRO A 13 7.94 -10.76 -1.68
N LEU A 14 8.59 -9.60 -1.85
CA LEU A 14 8.33 -8.40 -1.06
C LEU A 14 6.85 -7.98 -1.03
N LEU A 15 6.18 -8.01 -2.18
CA LEU A 15 4.75 -7.72 -2.35
C LEU A 15 3.85 -8.63 -1.51
N HIS A 16 4.25 -9.88 -1.29
CA HIS A 16 3.50 -10.84 -0.48
C HIS A 16 3.23 -10.30 0.91
N TRP A 17 4.22 -9.66 1.53
CA TRP A 17 4.12 -9.16 2.91
C TRP A 17 3.11 -8.02 3.02
N SER A 18 3.09 -7.10 2.06
CA SER A 18 2.08 -6.04 2.01
C SER A 18 0.67 -6.62 1.81
N ILE A 19 0.50 -7.60 0.92
CA ILE A 19 -0.79 -8.27 0.71
C ILE A 19 -1.22 -8.98 1.99
N LYS A 20 -0.32 -9.73 2.62
CA LYS A 20 -0.57 -10.46 3.86
C LYS A 20 -1.02 -9.51 4.96
N ALA A 21 -0.34 -8.38 5.14
CA ALA A 21 -0.73 -7.38 6.15
C ALA A 21 -2.16 -6.87 5.92
N ALA A 22 -2.53 -6.61 4.67
CA ALA A 22 -3.88 -6.19 4.33
C ALA A 22 -4.92 -7.31 4.55
N LEU A 23 -4.59 -8.56 4.26
CA LEU A 23 -5.46 -9.72 4.50
C LEU A 23 -5.61 -10.08 5.98
N ASP A 24 -4.58 -9.84 6.80
CA ASP A 24 -4.60 -10.09 8.24
C ASP A 24 -5.37 -8.98 9.02
N SER A 25 -5.58 -7.81 8.41
CA SER A 25 -6.34 -6.70 8.99
C SER A 25 -7.81 -7.09 9.18
N LYS A 26 -8.38 -6.75 10.34
CA LYS A 26 -9.79 -7.02 10.64
C LYS A 26 -10.74 -6.00 10.01
N LYS A 27 -10.19 -4.95 9.38
CA LYS A 27 -10.93 -3.80 8.84
C LYS A 27 -10.80 -3.65 7.32
N VAL A 28 -10.07 -4.55 6.66
CA VAL A 28 -9.90 -4.55 5.21
C VAL A 28 -10.79 -5.64 4.63
N ASP A 29 -11.81 -5.23 3.87
CA ASP A 29 -12.78 -6.16 3.28
C ASP A 29 -12.25 -6.82 2.00
N ALA A 30 -11.43 -6.11 1.24
CA ALA A 30 -10.92 -6.57 -0.05
C ALA A 30 -9.55 -5.98 -0.35
N VAL A 31 -8.66 -6.82 -0.89
CA VAL A 31 -7.32 -6.42 -1.33
C VAL A 31 -7.25 -6.51 -2.85
N TRP A 32 -6.75 -5.44 -3.48
CA TRP A 32 -6.57 -5.36 -4.92
C TRP A 32 -5.14 -4.95 -5.24
N VAL A 33 -4.51 -5.67 -6.17
CA VAL A 33 -3.21 -5.31 -6.75
C VAL A 33 -3.40 -4.87 -8.19
N THR A 34 -2.85 -3.71 -8.52
CA THR A 34 -2.89 -3.12 -9.86
C THR A 34 -1.50 -3.16 -10.50
N THR A 35 -1.36 -3.84 -11.65
CA THR A 35 -0.06 -4.03 -12.32
C THR A 35 -0.22 -4.30 -13.81
N GLU A 36 0.79 -3.94 -14.60
CA GLU A 36 0.95 -4.41 -15.99
C GLU A 36 1.92 -5.60 -16.11
N ASP A 37 2.74 -5.85 -15.09
CA ASP A 37 3.74 -6.94 -15.05
C ASP A 37 3.07 -8.29 -14.70
N ASP A 38 3.36 -9.33 -15.48
CA ASP A 38 2.77 -10.67 -15.32
C ASP A 38 3.33 -11.41 -14.09
N GLU A 39 4.60 -11.24 -13.75
CA GLU A 39 5.21 -11.86 -12.57
C GLU A 39 4.65 -11.25 -11.29
N ILE A 40 4.44 -9.93 -11.27
CA ILE A 40 3.76 -9.24 -10.16
C ILE A 40 2.31 -9.74 -10.02
N ALA A 41 1.63 -9.97 -11.15
CA ALA A 41 0.25 -10.43 -11.17
C ALA A 41 0.12 -11.86 -10.59
N GLU A 42 1.02 -12.76 -10.97
CA GLU A 42 1.08 -14.12 -10.44
C GLU A 42 1.27 -14.12 -8.92
N VAL A 43 2.30 -13.40 -8.43
CA VAL A 43 2.57 -13.27 -6.98
C VAL A 43 1.37 -12.69 -6.23
N ALA A 44 0.65 -11.72 -6.82
CA ALA A 44 -0.51 -11.12 -6.18
C ALA A 44 -1.66 -12.11 -5.98
N VAL A 45 -1.98 -12.89 -7.03
CA VAL A 45 -3.03 -13.90 -7.00
C VAL A 45 -2.65 -15.04 -6.05
N GLU A 46 -1.40 -15.52 -6.11
CA GLU A 46 -0.90 -16.56 -5.18
C GLU A 46 -0.92 -16.10 -3.71
N SER A 47 -0.76 -14.80 -3.47
CA SER A 47 -0.84 -14.21 -2.13
C SER A 47 -2.28 -13.94 -1.67
N GLY A 48 -3.29 -14.22 -2.49
CA GLY A 48 -4.71 -14.09 -2.14
C GLY A 48 -5.34 -12.72 -2.43
N ALA A 49 -4.66 -11.84 -3.17
CA ALA A 49 -5.23 -10.57 -3.59
C ALA A 49 -6.05 -10.69 -4.88
N ASN A 50 -7.05 -9.82 -5.05
CA ASN A 50 -7.69 -9.60 -6.34
C ASN A 50 -6.72 -8.88 -7.28
N LEU A 51 -6.80 -9.20 -8.57
CA LEU A 51 -5.94 -8.62 -9.59
C LEU A 51 -6.72 -7.64 -10.48
N PHE A 52 -6.19 -6.43 -10.62
CA PHE A 52 -6.58 -5.50 -11.66
C PHE A 52 -5.42 -5.33 -12.65
N LYS A 53 -5.50 -6.02 -13.79
CA LYS A 53 -4.46 -5.93 -14.83
C LYS A 53 -4.61 -4.62 -15.61
N ARG A 54 -3.61 -3.75 -15.50
CA ARG A 54 -3.58 -2.48 -16.24
C ARG A 54 -3.19 -2.71 -17.69
N ASN A 55 -3.84 -1.97 -18.60
CA ASN A 55 -3.47 -1.99 -20.00
C ASN A 55 -2.16 -1.19 -20.19
N PRO A 56 -1.07 -1.82 -20.69
CA PRO A 56 0.24 -1.17 -20.83
C PRO A 56 0.22 0.01 -21.80
N LYS A 57 -0.79 0.14 -22.68
CA LYS A 57 -0.94 1.31 -23.57
C LYS A 57 -1.16 2.63 -22.81
N PHE A 58 -1.47 2.57 -21.52
CA PHE A 58 -1.65 3.74 -20.65
C PHE A 58 -0.60 3.81 -19.52
N SER A 59 0.43 2.96 -19.54
CA SER A 59 1.54 2.99 -18.58
C SER A 59 2.71 3.75 -19.21
N ASP A 60 2.69 5.09 -19.10
CA ASP A 60 3.89 5.89 -19.36
C ASP A 60 4.77 5.86 -18.09
N ASP A 61 6.11 5.89 -18.23
CA ASP A 61 7.05 5.88 -17.10
C ASP A 61 6.86 7.11 -16.17
N ASN A 62 6.17 8.15 -16.66
CA ASN A 62 5.77 9.33 -15.91
C ASN A 62 4.41 9.21 -15.18
N THR A 63 3.80 8.02 -15.19
CA THR A 63 2.49 7.80 -14.56
C THR A 63 2.62 7.82 -13.04
N TYR A 64 2.15 8.89 -12.41
CA TYR A 64 2.09 9.00 -10.95
C TYR A 64 1.32 7.82 -10.33
N LYS A 65 1.78 7.30 -9.19
CA LYS A 65 1.14 6.17 -8.45
C LYS A 65 -0.37 6.36 -8.27
N MET A 66 -0.81 7.59 -8.00
CA MET A 66 -2.23 7.92 -7.83
C MET A 66 -3.08 7.70 -9.08
N VAL A 67 -2.50 7.77 -10.28
CA VAL A 67 -3.22 7.45 -11.52
C VAL A 67 -3.53 5.95 -11.57
N ALA A 68 -2.59 5.08 -11.21
CA ALA A 68 -2.80 3.64 -11.17
C ALA A 68 -3.87 3.25 -10.12
N ILE A 69 -3.82 3.87 -8.94
CA ILE A 69 -4.82 3.67 -7.88
C ILE A 69 -6.20 4.12 -8.35
N ARG A 70 -6.32 5.34 -8.92
CA ARG A 70 -7.58 5.85 -9.47
C ARG A 70 -8.15 4.97 -10.57
N ASN A 71 -7.30 4.50 -11.48
CA ASN A 71 -7.73 3.66 -12.59
C ASN A 71 -8.33 2.34 -12.07
N CYS A 72 -7.67 1.69 -11.11
CA CYS A 72 -8.22 0.52 -10.44
C CYS A 72 -9.53 0.85 -9.70
N PHE A 73 -9.51 1.87 -8.84
CA PHE A 73 -10.66 2.28 -8.02
C PHE A 73 -11.90 2.61 -8.86
N ASN A 74 -11.75 3.31 -9.98
CA ASN A 74 -12.86 3.68 -10.87
C ASN A 74 -13.33 2.52 -11.76
N SER A 75 -12.60 1.40 -11.81
CA SER A 75 -12.93 0.24 -12.65
C SER A 75 -13.55 -0.92 -11.86
N ILE A 76 -13.53 -0.85 -10.53
CA ILE A 76 -14.11 -1.87 -9.65
C ILE A 76 -15.41 -1.35 -9.03
N GLU A 77 -16.34 -2.26 -8.74
CA GLU A 77 -17.50 -1.93 -7.91
C GLU A 77 -17.03 -1.76 -6.46
N PHE A 78 -16.86 -0.51 -6.05
CA PHE A 78 -16.37 -0.17 -4.72
C PHE A 78 -17.53 0.17 -3.77
N SER A 79 -17.63 -0.56 -2.65
CA SER A 79 -18.65 -0.36 -1.61
C SER A 79 -18.07 -0.01 -0.23
N GLY A 80 -16.75 0.17 -0.12
CA GLY A 80 -16.08 0.43 1.15
C GLY A 80 -16.28 1.86 1.67
N SER A 81 -15.90 2.08 2.93
CA SER A 81 -15.96 3.42 3.55
C SER A 81 -14.64 4.21 3.44
N ALA A 82 -13.56 3.53 3.06
CA ALA A 82 -12.23 4.10 2.88
C ALA A 82 -11.42 3.27 1.87
N VAL A 83 -10.39 3.88 1.30
CA VAL A 83 -9.41 3.23 0.43
C VAL A 83 -8.05 3.30 1.11
N VAL A 84 -7.41 2.15 1.30
CA VAL A 84 -6.04 2.05 1.80
C VAL A 84 -5.10 1.79 0.64
N SER A 85 -4.25 2.76 0.32
CA SER A 85 -3.15 2.62 -0.62
C SER A 85 -1.91 2.16 0.15
N LEU A 86 -1.51 0.91 -0.03
CA LEU A 86 -0.36 0.31 0.64
C LEU A 86 0.83 0.22 -0.33
N GLN A 87 2.04 0.54 0.16
CA GLN A 87 3.26 0.30 -0.60
C GLN A 87 3.64 -1.18 -0.59
N ALA A 88 4.01 -1.69 -1.78
CA ALA A 88 4.44 -3.06 -1.99
C ALA A 88 5.88 -3.36 -1.50
N ASN A 89 6.54 -2.38 -0.88
CA ASN A 89 7.94 -2.45 -0.45
C ASN A 89 8.16 -2.11 1.03
N SER A 90 7.12 -2.23 1.85
CA SER A 90 7.12 -1.95 3.28
C SER A 90 6.74 -3.23 4.05
N PRO A 91 7.63 -4.24 4.11
CA PRO A 91 7.28 -5.58 4.60
C PRO A 91 7.03 -5.65 6.11
N GLU A 92 7.41 -4.61 6.85
CA GLU A 92 7.19 -4.51 8.30
C GLU A 92 5.78 -4.01 8.65
N ILE A 93 4.94 -3.65 7.68
CA ILE A 93 3.54 -3.33 7.93
C ILE A 93 2.79 -4.62 8.31
N THR A 94 1.97 -4.54 9.35
CA THR A 94 1.12 -5.63 9.83
C THR A 94 -0.36 -5.24 9.79
N GLY A 95 -1.24 -6.23 9.87
CA GLY A 95 -2.69 -6.00 9.95
C GLY A 95 -3.09 -5.14 11.15
N ASP A 96 -2.43 -5.32 12.30
CA ASP A 96 -2.70 -4.51 13.50
C ASP A 96 -2.34 -3.02 13.30
N ILE A 97 -1.22 -2.72 12.62
CA ILE A 97 -0.85 -1.33 12.27
C ILE A 97 -1.92 -0.71 11.37
N LEU A 98 -2.41 -1.45 10.38
CA LEU A 98 -3.49 -0.98 9.50
C LEU A 98 -4.78 -0.77 10.27
N ASP A 99 -5.15 -1.69 11.15
CA ASP A 99 -6.35 -1.58 11.98
C ASP A 99 -6.33 -0.32 12.85
N GLU A 100 -5.21 -0.03 13.53
CA GLU A 100 -5.05 1.18 14.34
C GLU A 100 -5.08 2.47 13.51
N ALA A 101 -4.46 2.45 12.33
CA ALA A 101 -4.46 3.58 11.42
C ALA A 101 -5.87 3.87 10.87
N ILE A 102 -6.62 2.82 10.52
CA ILE A 102 -8.01 2.92 10.07
C ILE A 102 -8.91 3.46 11.20
N ASP A 103 -8.76 2.97 12.44
CA ASP A 103 -9.49 3.51 13.59
C ASP A 103 -9.20 4.99 13.79
N THR A 104 -7.93 5.38 13.73
CA THR A 104 -7.50 6.77 13.87
C THR A 104 -8.12 7.65 12.78
N PHE A 105 -8.11 7.17 11.53
CA PHE A 105 -8.69 7.87 10.40
C PHE A 105 -10.17 8.20 10.62
N PHE A 106 -10.97 7.23 11.06
CA PHE A 106 -12.40 7.43 11.33
C PHE A 106 -12.67 8.20 12.62
N LYS A 107 -11.94 7.91 13.70
CA LYS A 107 -12.08 8.57 15.01
C LYS A 107 -11.94 10.09 14.92
N TYR A 108 -10.99 10.56 14.12
CA TYR A 108 -10.73 11.99 13.96
C TYR A 108 -11.42 12.61 12.74
N ASP A 109 -12.32 11.89 12.07
CA ASP A 109 -13.02 12.32 10.86
C ASP A 109 -12.07 12.97 9.84
N ARG A 110 -11.11 12.19 9.35
CA ARG A 110 -10.15 12.66 8.33
C ARG A 110 -10.67 12.37 6.92
N ASN A 111 -10.20 13.19 5.97
CA ASN A 111 -10.37 12.91 4.54
C ASN A 111 -9.21 12.07 4.01
N GLU A 112 -8.04 12.22 4.67
CA GLU A 112 -6.80 11.57 4.32
C GLU A 112 -5.94 11.34 5.58
N LEU A 113 -5.27 10.19 5.67
CA LEU A 113 -4.25 9.89 6.68
C LEU A 113 -3.03 9.30 5.99
N ILE A 114 -1.84 9.82 6.28
CA ILE A 114 -0.57 9.39 5.68
C ILE A 114 0.36 8.86 6.76
N SER A 115 1.03 7.75 6.50
CA SER A 115 2.06 7.23 7.40
C SER A 115 3.34 8.08 7.38
N VAL A 116 3.92 8.28 8.55
CA VAL A 116 5.18 8.99 8.76
C VAL A 116 6.09 8.23 9.71
N ASP A 117 7.40 8.47 9.61
CA ASP A 117 8.38 7.96 10.56
C ASP A 117 8.34 8.75 11.90
N LYS A 118 9.19 8.37 12.85
CA LYS A 118 9.31 9.04 14.16
C LYS A 118 9.74 10.51 14.08
N ASN A 119 10.32 10.94 12.96
CA ASN A 119 10.72 12.33 12.71
C ASN A 119 9.64 13.10 11.95
N LEU A 120 8.45 12.52 11.77
CA LEU A 120 7.34 13.05 10.99
C LEU A 120 7.65 13.21 9.49
N MET A 121 8.67 12.51 9.01
CA MET A 121 8.97 12.43 7.58
C MET A 121 8.10 11.36 6.95
N MET A 122 7.55 11.67 5.77
CA MET A 122 6.70 10.72 5.06
C MET A 122 7.50 9.49 4.67
N ASN A 123 7.19 8.35 5.29
CA ASN A 123 7.66 7.04 4.84
C ASN A 123 6.72 6.46 3.78
N ALA A 124 5.51 7.03 3.63
CA ALA A 124 4.51 6.66 2.63
C ALA A 124 4.14 5.17 2.61
N ALA A 125 4.45 4.40 3.66
CA ALA A 125 4.13 2.98 3.75
C ALA A 125 2.66 2.71 3.46
N PHE A 126 1.75 3.55 3.98
CA PHE A 126 0.36 3.56 3.56
C PHE A 126 -0.25 4.97 3.55
N ARG A 127 -1.36 5.07 2.81
CA ARG A 127 -2.24 6.25 2.75
C ARG A 127 -3.69 5.78 2.81
N ILE A 128 -4.47 6.33 3.74
CA ILE A 128 -5.91 6.08 3.87
C ILE A 128 -6.67 7.29 3.34
N MET A 129 -7.69 7.06 2.52
CA MET A 129 -8.47 8.12 1.88
C MET A 129 -9.97 7.81 1.96
N ARG A 130 -10.80 8.87 2.01
CA ARG A 130 -12.22 8.72 1.69
C ARG A 130 -12.39 8.32 0.22
N PRO A 131 -13.44 7.58 -0.15
CA PRO A 131 -13.62 7.11 -1.53
C PRO A 131 -13.66 8.26 -2.55
N TRP A 132 -14.45 9.31 -2.27
CA TRP A 132 -14.52 10.50 -3.12
C TRP A 132 -13.18 11.25 -3.21
N TYR A 133 -12.33 11.14 -2.18
CA TYR A 133 -11.04 11.81 -2.11
C TYR A 133 -9.97 11.14 -2.99
N VAL A 134 -10.17 9.88 -3.40
CA VAL A 134 -9.27 9.19 -4.35
C VAL A 134 -9.12 9.99 -5.64
N ASN A 135 -10.19 10.62 -6.12
CA ASN A 135 -10.20 11.40 -7.36
C ASN A 135 -9.92 12.91 -7.17
N GLN A 136 -9.66 13.36 -5.93
CA GLN A 136 -9.43 14.77 -5.62
C GLN A 136 -8.14 15.31 -6.25
N LYS A 137 -8.16 16.54 -6.77
CA LYS A 137 -6.98 17.18 -7.39
C LYS A 137 -6.35 18.25 -6.49
N GLU A 138 -7.09 18.72 -5.52
CA GLU A 138 -6.72 19.76 -4.56
C GLU A 138 -6.16 19.17 -3.25
N LEU A 139 -5.55 20.04 -2.45
CA LEU A 139 -5.07 19.69 -1.11
C LEU A 139 -6.24 19.39 -0.17
N SER A 140 -6.06 18.42 0.73
CA SER A 140 -7.04 18.17 1.78
C SER A 140 -7.05 19.31 2.78
N THR A 141 -8.24 19.62 3.27
CA THR A 141 -8.42 20.43 4.48
C THR A 141 -8.48 19.57 5.75
N LYS A 142 -8.53 18.24 5.63
CA LYS A 142 -8.59 17.28 6.75
C LYS A 142 -7.58 16.14 6.58
N THR A 143 -6.31 16.47 6.36
CA THR A 143 -5.20 15.51 6.39
C THR A 143 -4.75 15.26 7.83
N GLY A 144 -4.50 14.00 8.18
CA GLY A 144 -3.76 13.61 9.37
C GLY A 144 -2.48 12.87 9.03
N VAL A 145 -1.64 12.67 10.04
CA VAL A 145 -0.46 11.81 9.98
C VAL A 145 -0.59 10.67 10.99
N PHE A 146 -0.07 9.50 10.64
CA PHE A 146 0.03 8.34 11.52
C PHE A 146 1.49 7.96 11.68
N VAL A 147 2.00 8.00 12.91
CA VAL A 147 3.40 7.65 13.17
C VAL A 147 3.52 6.12 13.21
N CYS A 148 4.29 5.56 12.28
CA CYS A 148 4.67 4.16 12.31
C CYS A 148 6.13 4.01 11.90
N ASP A 149 6.94 3.37 12.76
CA ASP A 149 8.36 3.15 12.50
C ASP A 149 8.54 1.89 11.65
N VAL A 150 8.29 2.03 10.35
CA VAL A 150 8.52 0.99 9.32
C VAL A 150 9.57 1.46 8.33
N HIS A 151 10.41 0.52 7.90
CA HIS A 151 11.50 0.78 6.95
C HIS A 151 11.07 0.37 5.54
N ASP A 152 11.09 1.33 4.62
CA ASP A 152 10.82 1.09 3.20
C ASP A 152 12.07 0.56 2.50
N ILE A 153 11.88 -0.47 1.67
CA ILE A 153 12.98 -1.05 0.88
C ILE A 153 13.14 -0.33 -0.45
N HIS A 154 14.31 0.31 -0.63
CA HIS A 154 14.70 0.95 -1.88
C HIS A 154 16.00 0.37 -2.47
N THR A 155 16.90 -0.10 -1.61
CA THR A 155 18.25 -0.56 -1.91
C THR A 155 18.52 -1.98 -1.40
N ILE A 156 19.63 -2.57 -1.81
CA ILE A 156 20.07 -3.88 -1.28
C ILE A 156 20.45 -3.77 0.20
N ASP A 157 20.98 -2.62 0.63
CA ASP A 157 21.36 -2.43 2.02
C ASP A 157 20.13 -2.33 2.93
N ASP A 158 19.01 -1.78 2.43
CA ASP A 158 17.71 -1.83 3.13
C ASP A 158 17.23 -3.27 3.34
N ILE A 159 17.44 -4.14 2.35
CA ILE A 159 17.07 -5.55 2.44
C ILE A 159 17.86 -6.23 3.56
N LYS A 160 19.19 -6.07 3.56
CA LYS A 160 20.05 -6.65 4.61
C LYS A 160 19.67 -6.16 6.01
N LEU A 161 19.30 -4.87 6.11
CA LEU A 161 18.86 -4.28 7.37
C LEU A 161 17.58 -4.96 7.88
N ILE A 162 16.58 -5.15 7.01
CA ILE A 162 15.30 -5.78 7.39
C ILE A 162 15.42 -7.29 7.56
N GLU A 163 16.24 -7.99 6.78
CA GLU A 163 16.52 -9.41 6.99
C GLU A 163 17.13 -9.69 8.36
N GLY A 164 17.91 -8.75 8.90
CA GLY A 164 18.45 -8.81 10.26
C GLY A 164 17.41 -8.52 11.36
N ARG A 165 16.22 -8.01 11.01
CA ARG A 165 15.11 -7.79 11.96
C ARG A 165 14.22 -9.03 12.01
N THR A 166 13.72 -9.35 13.20
CA THR A 166 12.74 -10.43 13.37
C THR A 166 11.44 -10.05 12.67
N GLN A 167 10.91 -10.98 11.88
CA GLN A 167 9.57 -10.91 11.30
C GLN A 167 8.56 -10.67 12.43
N ARG A 168 7.82 -9.55 12.37
CA ARG A 168 6.79 -9.18 13.34
C ARG A 168 5.45 -9.84 13.01
#